data_AF-A0A8J2JAF5-F1
#
_entry.id   AF-A0A8J2JAF5-F1
#
_cell.length_a   1.000
_cell.length_b   1.000
_cell.length_c   1.000
_cell.angle_alpha   90.00
_cell.angle_beta   90.00
_cell.angle_gamma   90.00
#
_symmetry.space_group_name_H-M   'P 1'
#
loop_
_entity.id
_entity.type
_entity.pdbx_description
1 polymer ?
#
loop_
_entity_poly.entity_id
_entity_poly.type
_entity_poly.pdbx_seq_one_letter_code
_entity_poly.pdbx_strand_id
1 'polypeptide(L)'
;MKGFMKHIYLLQHLEQEKYQVKRKYEAAKSDYEIRVAELQADINELKQSLEEQQTLMKQSDRDKKLLINELTEQNQRLTSQLKEASKKEELLTSQLQTLREQFSIRKVVMSDHVSHLDNLREEISIITAKKMELERKIEMILLEKEGLSSHLDDSSDRILLLERQTREQEMQLVNSQHEMHELKLSNQSLSARLELLNRSAAVNRSLLNELELSADFRTTSGLSAASSGIGGEEDEIECDEALPNNPAHLKELKEEVWLAYCTILAMCQQLKALKSKANEDASSSSMETSLNDSCVLVKPGLLNSTLEELKTLLRDLSTIEGVENVTIKSQIELEMRLHSAEEALDKTGRALSEKNEENKRLREQINQLTSQLTIRETELSAVTEERDNVRRDMSESHLAKDEIVKRAWELRDQAVQRKNKAELEVAHTRIEMMQANSQLIEAVQQKIALSQQLEQWQVDMQQLLDEQMRTKLSNQETRDPIPVLSETIPNTSQFERKRNKLFALFRNFNS
;
A
#
# COMPACT_ATOMS: atom_id res chain seq x y z
N MET A 1 -92.07 -64.10 -125.53
CA MET A 1 -91.69 -62.66 -125.48
C MET A 1 -91.76 -62.05 -124.07
N LYS A 2 -92.93 -61.92 -123.40
CA LYS A 2 -93.06 -61.18 -122.11
C LYS A 2 -92.03 -61.53 -121.02
N GLY A 3 -91.69 -62.82 -120.83
CA GLY A 3 -90.68 -63.25 -119.85
C GLY A 3 -89.24 -62.80 -120.18
N PHE A 4 -88.88 -62.71 -121.47
CA PHE A 4 -87.54 -62.31 -121.92
C PHE A 4 -87.31 -60.81 -121.71
N MET A 5 -88.30 -59.97 -122.04
CA MET A 5 -88.29 -58.53 -121.73
C MET A 5 -88.19 -58.28 -120.21
N LYS A 6 -88.88 -59.08 -119.39
CA LYS A 6 -88.79 -58.98 -117.92
C LYS A 6 -87.39 -59.35 -117.40
N HIS A 7 -86.73 -60.35 -118.00
CA HIS A 7 -85.34 -60.68 -117.67
C HIS A 7 -84.35 -59.59 -118.09
N ILE A 8 -84.50 -59.00 -119.26
CA ILE A 8 -83.65 -57.88 -119.73
C ILE A 8 -83.80 -56.67 -118.79
N TYR A 9 -85.03 -56.29 -118.45
CA TYR A 9 -85.28 -55.20 -117.51
C TYR A 9 -84.68 -55.46 -116.13
N LEU A 10 -84.83 -56.69 -115.60
CA LEU A 10 -84.24 -57.07 -114.31
C LEU A 10 -82.70 -57.08 -114.36
N LEU A 11 -82.10 -57.54 -115.46
CA LEU A 11 -80.65 -57.49 -115.67
C LEU A 11 -80.15 -56.05 -115.69
N GLN A 12 -80.82 -55.17 -116.44
CA GLN A 12 -80.49 -53.74 -116.50
C GLN A 12 -80.65 -53.04 -115.14
N HIS A 13 -81.67 -53.41 -114.35
CA HIS A 13 -81.86 -52.90 -112.99
C HIS A 13 -80.74 -53.35 -112.05
N LEU A 14 -80.39 -54.65 -112.08
CA LEU A 14 -79.29 -55.21 -111.28
C LEU A 14 -77.93 -54.62 -111.67
N GLU A 15 -77.70 -54.33 -112.95
CA GLU A 15 -76.51 -53.61 -113.40
C GLU A 15 -76.49 -52.17 -112.86
N GLN A 16 -77.60 -51.44 -112.95
CA GLN A 16 -77.72 -50.10 -112.38
C GLN A 16 -77.49 -50.10 -110.86
N GLU A 17 -78.09 -51.03 -110.12
CA GLU A 17 -77.88 -51.19 -108.68
C GLU A 17 -76.43 -51.54 -108.36
N LYS A 18 -75.79 -52.45 -109.11
CA LYS A 18 -74.36 -52.77 -108.99
C LYS A 18 -73.48 -51.54 -109.20
N TYR A 19 -73.73 -50.74 -110.24
CA TYR A 19 -72.98 -49.50 -110.48
C TYR A 19 -73.23 -48.45 -109.39
N GLN A 20 -74.46 -48.30 -108.90
CA GLN A 20 -74.79 -47.40 -107.79
C GLN A 20 -74.12 -47.83 -106.47
N VAL A 21 -74.15 -49.12 -106.13
CA VAL A 21 -73.49 -49.67 -104.94
C VAL A 21 -71.97 -49.51 -105.06
N LYS A 22 -71.39 -49.81 -106.22
CA LYS A 22 -69.96 -49.61 -106.47
C LYS A 22 -69.56 -48.15 -106.29
N ARG A 23 -70.31 -47.19 -106.87
CA ARG A 23 -70.06 -45.76 -106.70
C ARG A 23 -70.22 -45.29 -105.25
N LYS A 24 -71.21 -45.80 -104.51
CA LYS A 24 -71.39 -45.49 -103.08
C LYS A 24 -70.24 -46.04 -102.23
N TYR A 25 -69.77 -47.24 -102.54
CA TYR A 25 -68.60 -47.85 -101.89
C TYR A 25 -67.31 -47.07 -102.20
N GLU A 26 -67.09 -46.68 -103.45
CA GLU A 26 -65.94 -45.86 -103.86
C GLU A 26 -65.95 -44.47 -103.22
N ALA A 27 -67.11 -43.83 -103.12
CA ALA A 27 -67.27 -42.56 -102.40
C ALA A 27 -66.94 -42.72 -100.91
N ALA A 28 -67.59 -43.67 -100.22
CA ALA A 28 -67.32 -43.92 -98.80
C ALA A 28 -65.85 -44.30 -98.55
N LYS A 29 -65.22 -45.09 -99.44
CA LYS A 29 -63.79 -45.41 -99.39
C LYS A 29 -62.93 -44.17 -99.52
N SER A 30 -63.24 -43.26 -100.44
CA SER A 30 -62.55 -41.97 -100.58
C SER A 30 -62.70 -41.11 -99.33
N ASP A 31 -63.90 -41.05 -98.73
CA ASP A 31 -64.14 -40.29 -97.50
C ASP A 31 -63.34 -40.86 -96.31
N TYR A 32 -63.25 -42.20 -96.19
CA TYR A 32 -62.38 -42.86 -95.21
C TYR A 32 -60.90 -42.63 -95.49
N GLU A 33 -60.46 -42.64 -96.75
CA GLU A 33 -59.06 -42.34 -97.12
C GLU A 33 -58.66 -40.90 -96.79
N ILE A 34 -59.54 -39.93 -97.06
CA ILE A 34 -59.37 -38.54 -96.62
C ILE A 34 -59.31 -38.47 -95.10
N ARG A 35 -60.23 -39.11 -94.38
CA ARG A 35 -60.25 -39.05 -92.91
C ARG A 35 -59.03 -39.72 -92.26
N VAL A 36 -58.50 -40.79 -92.88
CA VAL A 36 -57.23 -41.40 -92.45
C VAL A 36 -56.05 -40.47 -92.74
N ALA A 37 -56.04 -39.77 -93.87
CA ALA A 37 -54.99 -38.79 -94.19
C ALA A 37 -55.01 -37.59 -93.23
N GLU A 38 -56.18 -37.05 -92.89
CA GLU A 38 -56.37 -36.02 -91.86
C GLU A 38 -55.82 -36.48 -90.51
N LEU A 39 -56.29 -37.62 -90.00
CA LEU A 39 -55.83 -38.15 -88.70
C LEU A 39 -54.33 -38.47 -88.69
N GLN A 40 -53.77 -38.87 -89.84
CA GLN A 40 -52.34 -39.10 -89.98
C GLN A 40 -51.55 -37.78 -89.97
N ALA A 41 -52.10 -36.69 -90.50
CA ALA A 41 -51.55 -35.35 -90.39
C ALA A 41 -51.63 -34.84 -88.94
N ASP A 42 -52.79 -34.93 -88.29
CA ASP A 42 -53.00 -34.57 -86.87
C ASP A 42 -51.99 -35.29 -85.96
N ILE A 43 -51.79 -36.61 -86.17
CA ILE A 43 -50.81 -37.41 -85.44
C ILE A 43 -49.37 -36.93 -85.68
N ASN A 44 -49.05 -36.49 -86.89
CA ASN A 44 -47.72 -35.99 -87.23
C ASN A 44 -47.48 -34.59 -86.62
N GLU A 45 -48.46 -33.69 -86.67
CA GLU A 45 -48.40 -32.38 -86.01
C GLU A 45 -48.27 -32.51 -84.49
N LEU A 46 -49.06 -33.40 -83.86
CA LEU A 46 -48.95 -33.66 -82.42
C LEU A 46 -47.59 -34.26 -82.03
N LYS A 47 -47.00 -35.12 -82.87
CA LYS A 47 -45.64 -35.65 -82.66
C LYS A 47 -44.59 -34.55 -82.78
N GLN A 48 -44.68 -33.70 -83.79
CA GLN A 48 -43.75 -32.58 -83.98
C GLN A 48 -43.85 -31.60 -82.80
N SER A 49 -45.07 -31.21 -82.41
CA SER A 49 -45.31 -30.33 -81.26
C SER A 49 -44.77 -30.94 -79.95
N LEU A 50 -44.95 -32.25 -79.74
CA LEU A 50 -44.37 -32.95 -78.59
C LEU A 50 -42.83 -32.96 -78.62
N GLU A 51 -42.22 -33.15 -79.78
CA GLU A 51 -40.75 -33.10 -79.94
C GLU A 51 -40.21 -31.68 -79.69
N GLU A 52 -40.85 -30.66 -80.26
CA GLU A 52 -40.54 -29.25 -80.02
C GLU A 52 -40.62 -28.91 -78.52
N GLN A 53 -41.71 -29.27 -77.84
CA GLN A 53 -41.86 -29.09 -76.39
C GLN A 53 -40.79 -29.85 -75.59
N GLN A 54 -40.42 -31.07 -76.00
CA GLN A 54 -39.32 -31.79 -75.37
C GLN A 54 -37.96 -31.11 -75.57
N THR A 55 -37.70 -30.50 -76.73
CA THR A 55 -36.46 -29.75 -76.96
C THR A 55 -36.42 -28.46 -76.15
N LEU A 56 -37.53 -27.71 -76.08
CA LEU A 56 -37.66 -26.51 -75.26
C LEU A 56 -37.50 -26.79 -73.76
N MET A 57 -38.12 -27.86 -73.26
CA MET A 57 -37.94 -28.31 -71.87
C MET A 57 -36.48 -28.69 -71.58
N LYS A 58 -35.85 -29.49 -72.46
CA LYS A 58 -34.42 -29.85 -72.35
C LYS A 58 -33.52 -28.62 -72.38
N GLN A 59 -33.86 -27.58 -73.15
CA GLN A 59 -33.10 -26.34 -73.18
C GLN A 59 -33.29 -25.53 -71.89
N SER A 60 -34.54 -25.32 -71.46
CA SER A 60 -34.85 -24.65 -70.20
C SER A 60 -34.17 -25.32 -68.99
N ASP A 61 -34.07 -26.64 -68.97
CA ASP A 61 -33.37 -27.37 -67.91
C ASP A 61 -31.84 -27.28 -67.99
N ARG A 62 -31.26 -27.02 -69.17
CA ARG A 62 -29.83 -26.63 -69.30
C ARG A 62 -29.63 -25.21 -68.76
N ASP A 63 -30.47 -24.27 -69.17
CA ASP A 63 -30.37 -22.86 -68.80
C ASP A 63 -30.53 -22.69 -67.27
N LYS A 64 -31.49 -23.40 -66.65
CA LYS A 64 -31.63 -23.48 -65.19
C LYS A 64 -30.39 -24.06 -64.51
N LYS A 65 -29.78 -25.11 -65.07
CA LYS A 65 -28.56 -25.71 -64.51
C LYS A 65 -27.36 -24.75 -64.60
N LEU A 66 -27.22 -24.01 -65.70
CA LEU A 66 -26.20 -22.97 -65.84
C LEU A 66 -26.39 -21.87 -64.79
N LEU A 67 -27.61 -21.33 -64.65
CA LEU A 67 -27.92 -20.32 -63.64
C LEU A 67 -27.69 -20.83 -62.20
N ILE A 68 -28.06 -22.08 -61.89
CA ILE A 68 -27.76 -22.69 -60.59
C ILE A 68 -26.25 -22.78 -60.37
N ASN A 69 -25.48 -23.24 -61.37
CA ASN A 69 -24.03 -23.33 -61.27
C ASN A 69 -23.40 -21.95 -61.01
N GLU A 70 -23.75 -20.94 -61.79
CA GLU A 70 -23.29 -19.55 -61.63
C GLU A 70 -23.61 -19.00 -60.23
N LEU A 71 -24.85 -19.19 -59.75
CA LEU A 71 -25.24 -18.78 -58.40
C LEU A 71 -24.49 -19.55 -57.31
N THR A 72 -24.20 -20.85 -57.51
CA THR A 72 -23.38 -21.61 -56.54
C THR A 72 -21.93 -21.15 -56.52
N GLU A 73 -21.34 -20.84 -57.68
CA GLU A 73 -19.97 -20.32 -57.77
C GLU A 73 -19.85 -18.93 -57.14
N GLN A 74 -20.81 -18.04 -57.41
CA GLN A 74 -20.89 -16.72 -56.77
C GLN A 74 -21.01 -16.83 -55.24
N ASN A 75 -21.89 -17.71 -54.74
CA ASN A 75 -22.03 -17.95 -53.30
C ASN A 75 -20.75 -18.54 -52.68
N GLN A 76 -20.05 -19.46 -53.36
CA GLN A 76 -18.76 -19.99 -52.91
C GLN A 76 -17.68 -18.91 -52.88
N ARG A 77 -17.63 -18.03 -53.89
CA ARG A 77 -16.70 -16.89 -53.96
C ARG A 77 -16.94 -15.89 -52.83
N LEU A 78 -18.20 -15.49 -52.62
CA LEU A 78 -18.59 -14.58 -51.52
C LEU A 78 -18.29 -15.21 -50.14
N THR A 79 -18.56 -16.51 -49.97
CA THR A 79 -18.23 -17.24 -48.73
C THR A 79 -16.71 -17.25 -48.48
N SER A 80 -15.90 -17.43 -49.53
CA SER A 80 -14.44 -17.41 -49.43
C SER A 80 -13.91 -16.00 -49.09
N GLN A 81 -14.45 -14.96 -49.71
CA GLN A 81 -14.12 -13.56 -49.39
C GLN A 81 -14.51 -13.19 -47.96
N LEU A 82 -15.68 -13.62 -47.48
CA LEU A 82 -16.12 -13.41 -46.09
C LEU A 82 -15.20 -14.11 -45.09
N LYS A 83 -14.76 -15.34 -45.37
CA LYS A 83 -13.77 -16.07 -44.56
C LYS A 83 -12.40 -15.38 -44.55
N GLU A 84 -11.98 -14.80 -45.67
CA GLU A 84 -10.74 -14.03 -45.74
C GLU A 84 -10.83 -12.71 -44.96
N ALA A 85 -11.97 -12.02 -45.04
CA ALA A 85 -12.26 -10.82 -44.26
C ALA A 85 -12.26 -11.11 -42.75
N SER A 86 -12.97 -12.17 -42.31
CA SER A 86 -12.97 -12.64 -40.90
C SER A 86 -11.55 -12.89 -40.39
N LYS A 87 -10.71 -13.60 -41.15
CA LYS A 87 -9.30 -13.83 -40.78
C LYS A 87 -8.47 -12.55 -40.68
N LYS A 88 -8.74 -11.55 -41.51
CA LYS A 88 -8.09 -10.23 -41.44
C LYS A 88 -8.57 -9.44 -40.22
N GLU A 89 -9.85 -9.53 -39.89
CA GLU A 89 -10.43 -8.92 -38.68
C GLU A 89 -9.88 -9.56 -37.40
N GLU A 90 -9.79 -10.90 -37.33
CA GLU A 90 -9.14 -11.65 -36.24
C GLU A 90 -7.65 -11.25 -36.07
N LEU A 91 -6.93 -11.06 -37.19
CA LEU A 91 -5.55 -10.59 -37.16
C LEU A 91 -5.45 -9.15 -36.63
N LEU A 92 -6.28 -8.23 -37.13
CA LEU A 92 -6.27 -6.83 -36.69
C LEU A 92 -6.72 -6.66 -35.24
N THR A 93 -7.71 -7.44 -34.79
CA THR A 93 -8.17 -7.43 -33.39
C THR A 93 -7.09 -7.97 -32.44
N SER A 94 -6.38 -9.04 -32.80
CA SER A 94 -5.21 -9.51 -32.02
C SER A 94 -4.06 -8.49 -31.97
N GLN A 95 -3.79 -7.79 -33.08
CA GLN A 95 -2.82 -6.69 -33.11
C GLN A 95 -3.26 -5.51 -32.22
N LEU A 96 -4.53 -5.12 -32.26
CA LEU A 96 -5.08 -4.09 -31.37
C LEU A 96 -5.02 -4.51 -29.89
N GLN A 97 -5.25 -5.79 -29.58
CA GLN A 97 -5.09 -6.30 -28.21
C GLN A 97 -3.63 -6.20 -27.75
N THR A 98 -2.67 -6.70 -28.52
CA THR A 98 -1.23 -6.62 -28.14
C THR A 98 -0.75 -5.17 -28.02
N LEU A 99 -1.24 -4.24 -28.85
CA LEU A 99 -0.96 -2.80 -28.70
C LEU A 99 -1.58 -2.21 -27.43
N ARG A 100 -2.81 -2.60 -27.06
CA ARG A 100 -3.43 -2.20 -25.79
C ARG A 100 -2.66 -2.71 -24.58
N GLU A 101 -2.21 -3.97 -24.62
CA GLU A 101 -1.36 -4.57 -23.58
C GLU A 101 -0.02 -3.83 -23.45
N GLN A 102 0.65 -3.53 -24.57
CA GLN A 102 1.87 -2.72 -24.58
C GLN A 102 1.65 -1.31 -24.01
N PHE A 103 0.54 -0.64 -24.35
CA PHE A 103 0.19 0.66 -23.78
C PHE A 103 -0.13 0.57 -22.28
N SER A 104 -0.79 -0.50 -21.84
CA SER A 104 -1.06 -0.77 -20.42
C SER A 104 0.24 -0.92 -19.63
N ILE A 105 1.17 -1.76 -20.12
CA ILE A 105 2.50 -1.96 -19.50
C ILE A 105 3.27 -0.64 -19.45
N ARG A 106 3.33 0.12 -20.56
CA ARG A 106 3.99 1.43 -20.59
C ARG A 106 3.36 2.43 -19.61
N LYS A 107 2.03 2.38 -19.43
CA LYS A 107 1.32 3.24 -18.47
C LYS A 107 1.67 2.88 -17.02
N VAL A 108 1.76 1.59 -16.69
CA VAL A 108 2.20 1.12 -15.36
C VAL A 108 3.63 1.57 -15.09
N VAL A 109 4.57 1.24 -15.99
CA VAL A 109 6.00 1.64 -15.85
C VAL A 109 6.16 3.16 -15.73
N MET A 110 5.39 3.95 -16.48
CA MET A 110 5.38 5.41 -16.33
C MET A 110 4.84 5.86 -14.97
N SER A 111 3.81 5.21 -14.45
CA SER A 111 3.27 5.47 -13.11
C SER A 111 4.30 5.15 -12.02
N ASP A 112 5.05 4.06 -12.18
CA ASP A 112 6.12 3.67 -11.26
C ASP A 112 7.27 4.67 -11.28
N HIS A 113 7.65 5.18 -12.47
CA HIS A 113 8.63 6.26 -12.60
C HIS A 113 8.16 7.57 -11.96
N VAL A 114 6.88 7.93 -12.08
CA VAL A 114 6.32 9.11 -11.40
C VAL A 114 6.37 8.94 -9.88
N SER A 115 5.94 7.78 -9.37
CA SER A 115 6.03 7.44 -7.94
C SER A 115 7.47 7.53 -7.42
N HIS A 116 8.44 6.99 -8.16
CA HIS A 116 9.86 7.08 -7.80
C HIS A 116 10.38 8.53 -7.79
N LEU A 117 9.95 9.37 -8.75
CA LEU A 117 10.30 10.79 -8.77
C LEU A 117 9.68 11.56 -7.59
N ASP A 118 8.47 11.21 -7.16
CA ASP A 118 7.82 11.83 -6.00
C ASP A 118 8.50 11.41 -4.70
N ASN A 119 8.89 10.14 -4.53
CA ASN A 119 9.72 9.69 -3.41
C ASN A 119 11.05 10.46 -3.34
N LEU A 120 11.76 10.62 -4.47
CA LEU A 120 13.01 11.40 -4.52
C LEU A 120 12.79 12.89 -4.19
N ARG A 121 11.64 13.46 -4.57
CA ARG A 121 11.27 14.84 -4.20
C ARG A 121 11.03 14.97 -2.68
N GLU A 122 10.39 13.98 -2.06
CA GLU A 122 10.20 13.92 -0.62
C GLU A 122 11.53 13.80 0.13
N GLU A 123 12.44 12.91 -0.33
CA GLU A 123 13.80 12.80 0.21
C GLU A 123 14.57 14.13 0.13
N ILE A 124 14.56 14.79 -1.04
CA ILE A 124 15.19 16.10 -1.24
C ILE A 124 14.56 17.16 -0.31
N SER A 125 13.24 17.14 -0.13
CA SER A 125 12.52 18.04 0.78
C SER A 125 12.98 17.84 2.24
N ILE A 126 13.03 16.59 2.71
CA ILE A 126 13.48 16.23 4.07
C ILE A 126 14.95 16.62 4.29
N ILE A 127 15.83 16.37 3.31
CA ILE A 127 17.25 16.75 3.37
C ILE A 127 17.38 18.28 3.39
N THR A 128 16.58 19.01 2.60
CA THR A 128 16.58 20.47 2.57
C THR A 128 16.10 21.06 3.90
N ALA A 129 15.05 20.50 4.50
CA ALA A 129 14.57 20.92 5.82
C ALA A 129 15.63 20.68 6.92
N LYS A 130 16.27 19.50 6.93
CA LYS A 130 17.39 19.19 7.84
C LYS A 130 18.57 20.15 7.64
N LYS A 131 18.89 20.49 6.39
CA LYS A 131 19.94 21.47 6.06
C LYS A 131 19.60 22.85 6.66
N MET A 132 18.38 23.36 6.44
CA MET A 132 17.92 24.64 7.00
C MET A 132 17.95 24.64 8.53
N GLU A 133 17.60 23.52 9.18
CA GLU A 133 17.68 23.41 10.64
C GLU A 133 19.12 23.46 11.16
N LEU A 134 20.07 22.84 10.45
CA LEU A 134 21.50 22.90 10.77
C LEU A 134 22.08 24.29 10.52
N GLU A 135 21.73 24.95 9.42
CA GLU A 135 22.12 26.33 9.12
C GLU A 135 21.64 27.29 10.23
N ARG A 136 20.39 27.16 10.68
CA ARG A 136 19.83 27.93 11.80
C ARG A 136 20.54 27.65 13.14
N LYS A 137 20.97 26.41 13.40
CA LYS A 137 21.77 26.06 14.60
C LYS A 137 23.17 26.67 14.55
N ILE A 138 23.80 26.69 13.37
CA ILE A 138 25.10 27.35 13.17
C ILE A 138 24.96 28.86 13.40
N GLU A 139 23.92 29.50 12.86
CA GLU A 139 23.63 30.92 13.06
C GLU A 139 23.45 31.27 14.55
N MET A 140 22.69 30.47 15.31
CA MET A 140 22.58 30.63 16.77
C MET A 140 23.94 30.56 17.48
N ILE A 141 24.76 29.56 17.17
CA ILE A 141 26.08 29.38 17.80
C ILE A 141 27.04 30.52 17.42
N LEU A 142 26.92 31.08 16.21
CA LEU A 142 27.69 32.26 15.80
C LEU A 142 27.26 33.51 16.60
N LEU A 143 25.96 33.74 16.78
CA LEU A 143 25.46 34.84 17.62
C LEU A 143 25.86 34.68 19.09
N GLU A 144 25.81 33.46 19.64
CA GLU A 144 26.30 33.16 20.99
C GLU A 144 27.80 33.42 21.12
N LYS A 145 28.60 33.03 20.12
CA LYS A 145 30.05 33.31 20.06
C LYS A 145 30.33 34.81 19.98
N GLU A 146 29.59 35.56 19.17
CA GLU A 146 29.73 37.02 19.06
C GLU A 146 29.38 37.72 20.38
N GLY A 147 28.30 37.30 21.05
CA GLY A 147 27.95 37.79 22.38
C GLY A 147 29.01 37.48 23.43
N LEU A 148 29.56 36.26 23.45
CA LEU A 148 30.68 35.88 24.32
C LEU A 148 31.96 36.67 24.00
N SER A 149 32.22 37.00 22.73
CA SER A 149 33.34 37.87 22.34
C SER A 149 33.15 39.28 22.90
N SER A 150 31.96 39.87 22.74
CA SER A 150 31.65 41.19 23.31
C SER A 150 31.81 41.20 24.83
N HIS A 151 31.37 40.15 25.53
CA HIS A 151 31.56 40.04 26.98
C HIS A 151 33.02 39.84 27.38
N LEU A 152 33.83 39.16 26.55
CA LEU A 152 35.27 39.05 26.77
C LEU A 152 35.96 40.41 26.60
N ASP A 153 35.58 41.19 25.59
CA ASP A 153 36.09 42.54 25.35
C ASP A 153 35.70 43.49 26.50
N ASP A 154 34.42 43.52 26.90
CA ASP A 154 33.94 44.27 28.07
C ASP A 154 34.71 43.92 29.37
N SER A 155 34.99 42.63 29.57
CA SER A 155 35.74 42.16 30.73
C SER A 155 37.22 42.55 30.66
N SER A 156 37.79 42.62 29.46
CA SER A 156 39.17 43.03 29.22
C SER A 156 39.34 44.53 29.46
N ASP A 157 38.41 45.35 28.98
CA ASP A 157 38.37 46.80 29.27
C ASP A 157 38.21 47.07 30.77
N ARG A 158 37.38 46.27 31.46
CA ARG A 158 37.26 46.34 32.93
C ARG A 158 38.56 45.98 33.63
N ILE A 159 39.29 44.96 33.18
CA ILE A 159 40.60 44.59 33.72
C ILE A 159 41.60 45.73 33.51
N LEU A 160 41.68 46.29 32.29
CA LEU A 160 42.57 47.43 31.97
C LEU A 160 42.28 48.65 32.85
N LEU A 161 41.00 48.95 33.11
CA LEU A 161 40.60 50.03 34.01
C LEU A 161 41.05 49.77 35.46
N LEU A 162 40.85 48.54 35.95
CA LEU A 162 41.27 48.14 37.31
C LEU A 162 42.79 48.15 37.45
N GLU A 163 43.55 47.63 36.49
CA GLU A 163 45.01 47.70 36.52
C GLU A 163 45.51 49.15 36.50
N ARG A 164 44.87 50.02 35.74
CA ARG A 164 45.19 51.45 35.73
C ARG A 164 44.95 52.08 37.10
N GLN A 165 43.82 51.78 37.74
CA GLN A 165 43.52 52.24 39.10
C GLN A 165 44.55 51.73 40.11
N THR A 166 44.97 50.46 40.02
CA THR A 166 46.05 49.90 40.86
C THR A 166 47.36 50.66 40.67
N ARG A 167 47.79 50.91 39.42
CA ARG A 167 49.01 51.69 39.13
C ARG A 167 48.92 53.14 39.63
N GLU A 168 47.75 53.78 39.52
CA GLU A 168 47.52 55.12 40.06
C GLU A 168 47.57 55.12 41.60
N GLN A 169 47.01 54.10 42.26
CA GLN A 169 47.09 53.93 43.72
C GLN A 169 48.52 53.61 44.19
N GLU A 170 49.25 52.74 43.50
CA GLU A 170 50.67 52.46 43.75
C GLU A 170 51.51 53.74 43.66
N MET A 171 51.29 54.56 42.64
CA MET A 171 51.96 55.87 42.50
C MET A 171 51.60 56.84 43.63
N GLN A 172 50.34 56.88 44.06
CA GLN A 172 49.93 57.67 45.24
C GLN A 172 50.59 57.17 46.53
N LEU A 173 50.72 55.85 46.71
CA LEU A 173 51.42 55.25 47.85
C LEU A 173 52.92 55.58 47.83
N VAL A 174 53.59 55.51 46.67
CA VAL A 174 55.00 55.90 46.53
C VAL A 174 55.20 57.40 46.82
N ASN A 175 54.33 58.27 46.29
CA ASN A 175 54.41 59.72 46.53
C ASN A 175 54.21 60.05 48.02
N SER A 176 53.16 59.51 48.65
CA SER A 176 52.92 59.71 50.09
C SER A 176 54.01 59.10 50.98
N GLN A 177 54.64 58.00 50.57
CA GLN A 177 55.84 57.47 51.25
C GLN A 177 57.04 58.42 51.13
N HIS A 178 57.23 59.04 49.96
CA HIS A 178 58.28 60.02 49.71
C HIS A 178 58.04 61.30 50.54
N GLU A 179 56.85 61.88 50.49
CA GLU A 179 56.44 63.02 51.33
C GLU A 179 56.63 62.70 52.83
N MET A 180 56.21 61.52 53.28
CA MET A 180 56.44 61.08 54.67
C MET A 180 57.93 60.91 55.00
N HIS A 181 58.79 60.59 54.03
CA HIS A 181 60.23 60.52 54.22
C HIS A 181 60.85 61.93 54.30
N GLU A 182 60.48 62.84 53.40
CA GLU A 182 60.90 64.25 53.45
C GLU A 182 60.45 64.94 54.73
N LEU A 183 59.20 64.76 55.15
CA LEU A 183 58.69 65.26 56.42
C LEU A 183 59.43 64.67 57.62
N LYS A 184 59.81 63.37 57.58
CA LYS A 184 60.67 62.76 58.62
C LYS A 184 62.07 63.37 58.64
N LEU A 185 62.72 63.58 57.49
CA LEU A 185 64.04 64.20 57.40
C LEU A 185 64.01 65.68 57.84
N SER A 186 62.97 66.41 57.44
CA SER A 186 62.72 67.80 57.87
C SER A 186 62.50 67.87 59.37
N ASN A 187 61.67 66.98 59.94
CA ASN A 187 61.44 66.89 61.38
C ASN A 187 62.72 66.47 62.14
N GLN A 188 63.53 65.54 61.60
CA GLN A 188 64.86 65.22 62.15
C GLN A 188 65.81 66.44 62.11
N SER A 189 65.81 67.22 61.03
CA SER A 189 66.61 68.44 60.90
C SER A 189 66.14 69.54 61.87
N LEU A 190 64.83 69.73 62.00
CA LEU A 190 64.22 70.63 62.98
C LEU A 190 64.50 70.16 64.42
N SER A 191 64.45 68.86 64.69
CA SER A 191 64.82 68.28 65.99
C SER A 191 66.31 68.50 66.29
N ALA A 192 67.21 68.27 65.33
CA ALA A 192 68.64 68.56 65.48
C ALA A 192 68.91 70.07 65.65
N ARG A 193 68.13 70.94 64.98
CA ARG A 193 68.19 72.39 65.17
C ARG A 193 67.62 72.82 66.52
N LEU A 194 66.59 72.15 67.01
CA LEU A 194 66.05 72.31 68.37
C LEU A 194 67.04 71.80 69.41
N GLU A 195 67.78 70.72 69.16
CA GLU A 195 68.88 70.26 70.02
C GLU A 195 70.05 71.25 70.02
N LEU A 196 70.43 71.81 68.87
CA LEU A 196 71.45 72.86 68.80
C LEU A 196 70.99 74.15 69.47
N LEU A 197 69.72 74.54 69.30
CA LEU A 197 69.12 75.65 70.04
C LEU A 197 69.06 75.34 71.54
N ASN A 198 68.72 74.11 71.94
CA ASN A 198 68.70 73.67 73.33
C ASN A 198 70.11 73.59 73.93
N ARG A 199 71.15 73.31 73.13
CA ARG A 199 72.57 73.40 73.51
C ARG A 199 73.06 74.85 73.59
N SER A 200 72.59 75.74 72.70
CA SER A 200 72.87 77.18 72.81
C SER A 200 72.14 77.81 74.00
N ALA A 201 70.93 77.32 74.29
CA ALA A 201 70.17 77.65 75.49
C ALA A 201 70.71 76.95 76.73
N ALA A 202 71.45 75.83 76.63
CA ALA A 202 72.07 75.15 77.77
C ALA A 202 73.15 76.00 78.44
N VAL A 203 73.82 76.88 77.69
CA VAL A 203 74.71 77.91 78.26
C VAL A 203 73.93 78.92 79.12
N ASN A 204 72.62 79.08 78.88
CA ASN A 204 71.71 79.98 79.60
C ASN A 204 70.55 79.24 80.31
N ARG A 205 70.71 77.93 80.60
CA ARG A 205 69.74 77.09 81.31
C ARG A 205 70.36 76.38 82.52
N SER A 206 71.33 77.04 83.15
CA SER A 206 71.56 76.80 84.58
C SER A 206 70.36 77.36 85.33
N LEU A 207 69.76 76.55 86.23
CA LEU A 207 68.57 76.89 87.03
C LEU A 207 67.24 77.02 86.24
N LEU A 208 66.77 75.92 85.64
CA LEU A 208 65.57 75.24 86.14
C LEU A 208 65.42 73.86 85.47
N ASN A 209 65.57 72.81 86.26
CA ASN A 209 65.13 71.45 85.96
C ASN A 209 64.82 70.76 87.30
N GLU A 210 64.06 69.67 87.25
CA GLU A 210 63.51 68.91 88.41
C GLU A 210 62.39 69.70 89.15
N LEU A 211 61.25 69.10 89.49
CA LEU A 211 60.87 67.68 89.56
C LEU A 211 59.76 67.38 88.51
N GLU A 212 59.76 66.32 87.71
CA GLU A 212 60.18 64.91 87.88
C GLU A 212 59.15 64.02 88.63
N LEU A 213 59.13 62.75 88.23
CA LEU A 213 58.45 61.56 88.79
C LEU A 213 57.02 61.31 88.24
N SER A 214 56.82 60.47 87.20
CA SER A 214 57.01 58.99 87.08
C SER A 214 55.83 58.20 87.73
N ALA A 215 55.34 57.06 87.24
CA ALA A 215 55.77 56.12 86.17
C ALA A 215 54.53 55.26 85.75
N ASP A 216 54.50 54.33 84.78
CA ASP A 216 55.46 53.84 83.77
C ASP A 216 54.71 53.10 82.62
N PHE A 217 55.45 52.60 81.61
CA PHE A 217 55.35 51.30 80.90
C PHE A 217 53.98 50.72 80.41
N ARG A 218 53.85 50.13 79.21
CA ARG A 218 54.84 49.78 78.15
C ARG A 218 54.12 49.65 76.79
N THR A 219 54.85 49.95 75.71
CA THR A 219 54.74 49.51 74.29
C THR A 219 53.80 48.33 73.94
N THR A 220 53.16 48.19 72.77
CA THR A 220 53.65 48.40 71.37
C THR A 220 52.52 48.60 70.32
N SER A 221 52.90 49.24 69.21
CA SER A 221 52.39 49.18 67.82
C SER A 221 51.40 48.07 67.38
N GLY A 222 50.54 48.43 66.41
CA GLY A 222 50.52 47.71 65.12
C GLY A 222 49.22 47.03 64.63
N LEU A 223 48.36 47.82 63.96
CA LEU A 223 47.57 47.50 62.76
C LEU A 223 46.79 46.15 62.57
N SER A 224 45.56 46.35 62.06
CA SER A 224 44.89 45.63 60.94
C SER A 224 44.00 44.38 61.16
N ALA A 225 42.87 44.44 60.43
CA ALA A 225 42.09 43.37 59.79
C ALA A 225 41.13 42.46 60.60
N ALA A 226 39.85 42.81 60.50
CA ALA A 226 38.74 41.97 60.01
C ALA A 226 38.40 40.58 60.63
N SER A 227 37.13 40.49 61.03
CA SER A 227 36.17 39.39 60.80
C SER A 227 36.12 38.16 61.73
N SER A 228 34.88 37.67 61.88
CA SER A 228 34.47 36.28 62.12
C SER A 228 34.60 35.66 63.54
N GLY A 229 33.56 35.87 64.36
CA GLY A 229 32.57 34.80 64.67
C GLY A 229 32.81 33.84 65.85
N ILE A 230 31.68 33.42 66.47
CA ILE A 230 31.52 32.33 67.47
C ILE A 230 32.19 32.59 68.85
N GLY A 231 31.58 32.34 70.01
CA GLY A 231 30.25 31.83 70.41
C GLY A 231 30.21 31.56 71.94
N GLY A 232 29.03 31.27 72.52
CA GLY A 232 28.79 31.07 73.97
C GLY A 232 28.17 32.31 74.66
N GLU A 233 26.94 32.29 75.19
CA GLU A 233 26.45 31.60 76.44
C GLU A 233 26.90 32.39 77.71
N GLU A 234 26.06 32.70 78.71
CA GLU A 234 24.64 32.41 78.99
C GLU A 234 24.07 33.38 80.08
N ASP A 235 22.79 33.22 80.47
CA ASP A 235 22.14 33.65 81.75
C ASP A 235 21.86 35.14 82.08
N GLU A 236 20.76 35.54 82.77
CA GLU A 236 19.41 34.93 82.98
C GLU A 236 18.43 35.99 83.61
N ILE A 237 17.12 35.68 83.64
CA ILE A 237 16.02 36.24 84.49
C ILE A 237 15.42 37.63 84.18
N GLU A 238 14.10 37.64 83.93
CA GLU A 238 13.17 38.78 83.99
C GLU A 238 11.93 38.39 84.82
N CYS A 239 11.28 39.33 85.53
CA CYS A 239 10.24 39.04 86.53
C CYS A 239 8.80 39.43 86.13
N ASP A 240 7.88 38.50 86.39
CA ASP A 240 6.55 38.62 87.02
C ASP A 240 5.49 39.70 86.64
N GLU A 241 4.36 39.14 86.16
CA GLU A 241 3.00 39.21 86.77
C GLU A 241 2.07 40.43 86.59
N ALA A 242 0.79 40.12 86.26
CA ALA A 242 -0.39 40.88 86.66
C ALA A 242 -1.68 40.02 86.71
N LEU A 243 -2.47 40.15 87.79
CA LEU A 243 -3.83 39.58 87.97
C LEU A 243 -4.93 40.59 87.63
N PRO A 244 -6.19 40.14 87.39
CA PRO A 244 -7.28 40.58 88.29
C PRO A 244 -8.46 39.59 88.53
N ASN A 245 -9.16 39.77 89.66
CA ASN A 245 -10.33 39.01 90.13
C ASN A 245 -11.67 39.31 89.41
N ASN A 246 -12.57 38.30 89.28
CA ASN A 246 -14.02 38.39 89.65
C ASN A 246 -14.73 36.99 89.65
N PRO A 247 -16.04 36.81 89.97
CA PRO A 247 -16.45 35.71 90.84
C PRO A 247 -17.34 34.64 90.16
N ALA A 248 -16.73 33.61 89.58
CA ALA A 248 -17.42 32.40 89.08
C ALA A 248 -17.34 31.18 90.04
N HIS A 249 -16.28 31.12 90.86
CA HIS A 249 -15.85 29.95 91.63
C HIS A 249 -16.89 29.25 92.52
N LEU A 250 -17.94 29.93 93.00
CA LEU A 250 -18.89 29.30 93.94
C LEU A 250 -19.83 28.28 93.28
N LYS A 251 -19.97 28.33 91.95
CA LYS A 251 -20.76 27.36 91.18
C LYS A 251 -19.89 26.21 90.68
N GLU A 252 -18.71 26.55 90.15
CA GLU A 252 -17.67 25.59 89.76
C GLU A 252 -17.29 24.67 90.91
N LEU A 253 -17.04 25.19 92.12
CA LEU A 253 -16.72 24.37 93.30
C LEU A 253 -17.85 23.38 93.68
N LYS A 254 -19.12 23.70 93.42
CA LYS A 254 -20.23 22.76 93.65
C LYS A 254 -20.28 21.66 92.58
N GLU A 255 -19.98 22.01 91.34
CA GLU A 255 -19.89 21.06 90.23
C GLU A 255 -18.66 20.14 90.39
N GLU A 256 -17.51 20.67 90.84
CA GLU A 256 -16.31 19.92 91.21
C GLU A 256 -16.54 18.94 92.38
N VAL A 257 -17.21 19.37 93.46
CA VAL A 257 -17.54 18.47 94.59
C VAL A 257 -18.52 17.38 94.18
N TRP A 258 -19.43 17.65 93.24
CA TRP A 258 -20.30 16.62 92.65
C TRP A 258 -19.52 15.65 91.76
N LEU A 259 -18.62 16.15 90.91
CA LEU A 259 -17.71 15.32 90.10
C LEU A 259 -16.81 14.44 90.98
N ALA A 260 -16.29 14.97 92.10
CA ALA A 260 -15.53 14.21 93.09
C ALA A 260 -16.38 13.10 93.77
N TYR A 261 -17.67 13.37 94.05
CA TYR A 261 -18.58 12.33 94.55
C TYR A 261 -18.78 11.22 93.52
N CYS A 262 -19.02 11.57 92.25
CA CYS A 262 -19.20 10.62 91.16
C CYS A 262 -17.95 9.77 90.88
N THR A 263 -16.74 10.36 90.93
CA THR A 263 -15.49 9.61 90.73
C THR A 263 -15.18 8.68 91.89
N ILE A 264 -15.43 9.08 93.14
CA ILE A 264 -15.32 8.18 94.31
C ILE A 264 -16.32 7.01 94.18
N LEU A 265 -17.55 7.27 93.75
CA LEU A 265 -18.55 6.22 93.47
C LEU A 265 -18.07 5.24 92.39
N ALA A 266 -17.50 5.75 91.29
CA ALA A 266 -16.94 4.94 90.21
C ALA A 266 -15.75 4.08 90.70
N MET A 267 -14.86 4.64 91.53
CA MET A 267 -13.76 3.89 92.16
C MET A 267 -14.27 2.79 93.10
N CYS A 268 -15.29 3.06 93.92
CA CYS A 268 -15.93 2.04 94.75
C CYS A 268 -16.58 0.92 93.92
N GLN A 269 -17.19 1.26 92.78
CA GLN A 269 -17.72 0.25 91.83
C GLN A 269 -16.61 -0.56 91.17
N GLN A 270 -15.49 0.06 90.76
CA GLN A 270 -14.34 -0.63 90.19
C GLN A 270 -13.66 -1.57 91.21
N LEU A 271 -13.52 -1.14 92.46
CA LEU A 271 -12.99 -1.99 93.55
C LEU A 271 -13.96 -3.14 93.91
N LYS A 272 -15.28 -2.89 93.89
CA LYS A 272 -16.28 -3.96 94.01
C LYS A 272 -16.22 -4.94 92.82
N ALA A 273 -15.97 -4.46 91.60
CA ALA A 273 -15.78 -5.31 90.42
C ALA A 273 -14.47 -6.12 90.48
N LEU A 274 -13.38 -5.56 91.03
CA LEU A 274 -12.14 -6.30 91.30
C LEU A 274 -12.33 -7.36 92.39
N LYS A 275 -13.05 -7.05 93.47
CA LYS A 275 -13.42 -8.03 94.50
C LYS A 275 -14.37 -9.12 93.97
N SER A 276 -15.28 -8.76 93.04
CA SER A 276 -16.14 -9.70 92.32
C SER A 276 -15.38 -10.58 91.31
N LYS A 277 -14.19 -10.18 90.86
CA LYS A 277 -13.31 -11.00 90.02
C LYS A 277 -12.42 -11.96 90.81
N ALA A 278 -12.39 -11.85 92.14
CA ALA A 278 -11.58 -12.70 93.02
C ALA A 278 -12.36 -13.91 93.59
N ASN A 279 -13.69 -13.93 93.49
CA ASN A 279 -14.52 -15.11 93.72
C ASN A 279 -15.06 -15.59 92.36
N GLU A 280 -14.83 -16.87 92.04
CA GLU A 280 -15.19 -17.45 90.75
C GLU A 280 -16.71 -17.64 90.55
N ASP A 281 -17.06 -17.87 89.28
CA ASP A 281 -18.31 -18.35 88.71
C ASP A 281 -19.52 -17.40 88.50
N ALA A 282 -19.89 -17.39 87.20
CA ALA A 282 -21.22 -17.25 86.62
C ALA A 282 -21.91 -15.87 86.57
N SER A 283 -22.26 -15.51 85.33
CA SER A 283 -23.43 -14.74 84.92
C SER A 283 -23.46 -13.23 85.20
N SER A 284 -23.31 -12.47 84.13
CA SER A 284 -23.70 -11.06 84.04
C SER A 284 -25.20 -10.87 84.29
N SER A 285 -25.58 -10.53 85.52
CA SER A 285 -26.88 -9.92 85.80
C SER A 285 -26.73 -8.40 85.80
N SER A 286 -27.00 -7.78 84.66
CA SER A 286 -27.09 -6.33 84.56
C SER A 286 -28.38 -5.87 85.25
N MET A 287 -28.26 -4.99 86.25
CA MET A 287 -29.38 -4.18 86.70
C MET A 287 -28.91 -2.74 86.86
N GLU A 288 -29.10 -1.98 85.78
CA GLU A 288 -28.91 -0.54 85.76
C GLU A 288 -29.73 0.12 86.87
N THR A 289 -29.09 0.95 87.68
CA THR A 289 -29.79 1.91 88.54
C THR A 289 -29.52 3.30 88.02
N SER A 290 -30.29 3.67 86.98
CA SER A 290 -30.40 5.05 86.51
C SER A 290 -30.79 5.96 87.67
N LEU A 291 -29.95 6.96 87.97
CA LEU A 291 -30.23 8.02 88.93
C LEU A 291 -29.88 9.39 88.33
N ASN A 292 -30.70 9.76 87.35
CA ASN A 292 -31.24 11.09 87.10
C ASN A 292 -30.35 12.33 87.38
N ASP A 293 -30.01 13.05 86.31
CA ASP A 293 -29.36 14.37 86.36
C ASP A 293 -30.12 15.39 87.23
N SER A 294 -29.55 15.73 88.40
CA SER A 294 -29.80 17.00 89.10
C SER A 294 -28.87 17.17 90.31
N CYS A 295 -27.99 18.17 90.26
CA CYS A 295 -27.09 18.56 91.36
C CYS A 295 -27.83 19.09 92.63
N VAL A 296 -29.16 19.19 92.62
CA VAL A 296 -29.96 19.93 93.61
C VAL A 296 -30.19 19.17 94.94
N LEU A 297 -29.74 17.90 95.05
CA LEU A 297 -30.03 17.04 96.21
C LEU A 297 -28.81 16.37 96.86
N VAL A 298 -27.66 17.06 96.90
CA VAL A 298 -26.51 16.66 97.73
C VAL A 298 -26.85 16.85 99.22
N LYS A 299 -27.42 15.82 99.86
CA LYS A 299 -27.63 15.78 101.32
C LYS A 299 -26.29 15.59 102.05
N PRO A 300 -26.00 16.35 103.12
CA PRO A 300 -24.80 16.14 103.92
C PRO A 300 -24.73 14.70 104.46
N GLY A 301 -23.61 14.01 104.19
CA GLY A 301 -23.34 12.65 104.69
C GLY A 301 -23.08 11.59 103.61
N LEU A 302 -23.64 11.72 102.40
CA LEU A 302 -23.50 10.71 101.32
C LEU A 302 -22.04 10.43 100.94
N LEU A 303 -21.23 11.49 100.84
CA LEU A 303 -19.80 11.42 100.53
C LEU A 303 -18.99 10.69 101.61
N ASN A 304 -19.43 10.77 102.87
CA ASN A 304 -18.73 10.14 103.99
C ASN A 304 -19.00 8.63 104.05
N SER A 305 -20.21 8.19 103.67
CA SER A 305 -20.53 6.76 103.54
C SER A 305 -19.76 6.10 102.40
N THR A 306 -19.62 6.75 101.25
CA THR A 306 -18.84 6.20 100.12
C THR A 306 -17.34 6.16 100.43
N LEU A 307 -16.83 7.12 101.21
CA LEU A 307 -15.44 7.14 101.67
C LEU A 307 -15.10 5.98 102.63
N GLU A 308 -15.98 5.64 103.58
CA GLU A 308 -15.73 4.51 104.47
C GLU A 308 -15.94 3.14 103.77
N GLU A 309 -16.78 3.05 102.73
CA GLU A 309 -16.77 1.88 101.81
C GLU A 309 -15.42 1.74 101.07
N LEU A 310 -14.89 2.84 100.53
CA LEU A 310 -13.58 2.83 99.87
C LEU A 310 -12.45 2.36 100.81
N LYS A 311 -12.49 2.84 102.05
CA LYS A 311 -11.49 2.58 103.10
C LYS A 311 -11.59 1.19 103.71
N THR A 312 -12.76 0.55 103.64
CA THR A 312 -12.90 -0.88 104.00
C THR A 312 -12.41 -1.77 102.85
N LEU A 313 -12.75 -1.45 101.60
CA LEU A 313 -12.19 -2.15 100.42
C LEU A 313 -10.66 -2.05 100.32
N LEU A 314 -10.06 -0.91 100.68
CA LEU A 314 -8.59 -0.76 100.73
C LEU A 314 -7.95 -1.59 101.85
N ARG A 315 -8.60 -1.72 103.02
CA ARG A 315 -8.08 -2.57 104.11
C ARG A 315 -8.10 -4.05 103.73
N ASP A 316 -9.19 -4.52 103.12
CA ASP A 316 -9.31 -5.92 102.68
C ASP A 316 -8.19 -6.32 101.70
N LEU A 317 -7.77 -5.40 100.82
CA LEU A 317 -6.64 -5.60 99.90
C LEU A 317 -5.27 -5.54 100.61
N SER A 318 -5.18 -4.91 101.78
CA SER A 318 -3.94 -4.71 102.53
C SER A 318 -3.64 -5.80 103.56
N THR A 319 -4.62 -6.65 103.90
CA THR A 319 -4.49 -7.69 104.96
C THR A 319 -3.91 -9.03 104.50
N ILE A 320 -3.40 -9.15 103.27
CA ILE A 320 -2.69 -10.35 102.81
C ILE A 320 -1.20 -10.21 103.18
N GLU A 321 -0.86 -10.50 104.44
CA GLU A 321 0.53 -10.51 104.93
C GLU A 321 1.32 -11.70 104.36
N GLY A 322 1.89 -11.52 103.17
CA GLY A 322 2.78 -12.48 102.52
C GLY A 322 3.37 -11.99 101.18
N VAL A 323 3.19 -10.71 100.86
CA VAL A 323 3.28 -10.19 99.49
C VAL A 323 4.71 -9.96 99.02
N GLU A 324 5.65 -9.46 99.83
CA GLU A 324 6.95 -9.00 99.33
C GLU A 324 7.78 -10.11 98.63
N ASN A 325 7.98 -11.26 99.28
CA ASN A 325 8.81 -12.34 98.70
C ASN A 325 8.11 -13.15 97.60
N VAL A 326 6.78 -13.25 97.60
CA VAL A 326 6.03 -13.92 96.52
C VAL A 326 5.91 -13.00 95.31
N THR A 327 5.70 -11.70 95.52
CA THR A 327 5.60 -10.71 94.43
C THR A 327 6.95 -10.49 93.77
N ILE A 328 8.06 -10.37 94.51
CA ILE A 328 9.38 -10.24 93.87
C ILE A 328 9.73 -11.49 93.05
N LYS A 329 9.42 -12.71 93.55
CA LYS A 329 9.65 -13.94 92.76
C LYS A 329 8.75 -14.03 91.53
N SER A 330 7.44 -13.81 91.68
CA SER A 330 6.52 -13.88 90.53
C SER A 330 6.77 -12.76 89.53
N GLN A 331 7.18 -11.58 89.98
CA GLN A 331 7.61 -10.46 89.15
C GLN A 331 8.87 -10.82 88.35
N ILE A 332 9.94 -11.31 88.97
CA ILE A 332 11.15 -11.75 88.24
C ILE A 332 10.81 -12.89 87.26
N GLU A 333 9.93 -13.82 87.64
CA GLU A 333 9.51 -14.91 86.75
C GLU A 333 8.63 -14.43 85.58
N LEU A 334 7.85 -13.35 85.77
CA LEU A 334 7.09 -12.68 84.72
C LEU A 334 8.00 -11.82 83.82
N GLU A 335 8.96 -11.09 84.38
CA GLU A 335 9.98 -10.33 83.65
C GLU A 335 10.87 -11.25 82.80
N MET A 336 11.29 -12.40 83.34
CA MET A 336 12.00 -13.43 82.57
C MET A 336 11.14 -14.03 81.45
N ARG A 337 9.84 -14.27 81.68
CA ARG A 337 8.93 -14.75 80.63
C ARG A 337 8.67 -13.68 79.57
N LEU A 338 8.57 -12.41 79.98
CA LEU A 338 8.36 -11.28 79.10
C LEU A 338 9.59 -11.06 78.21
N HIS A 339 10.80 -11.01 78.77
CA HIS A 339 12.04 -10.96 77.98
C HIS A 339 12.23 -12.20 77.09
N SER A 340 11.84 -13.40 77.54
CA SER A 340 11.87 -14.61 76.70
C SER A 340 10.89 -14.54 75.53
N ALA A 341 9.70 -13.96 75.74
CA ALA A 341 8.70 -13.71 74.70
C ALA A 341 9.11 -12.58 73.75
N GLU A 342 9.73 -11.51 74.26
CA GLU A 342 10.33 -10.43 73.46
C GLU A 342 11.47 -10.96 72.59
N GLU A 343 12.39 -11.77 73.14
CA GLU A 343 13.48 -12.37 72.36
C GLU A 343 12.95 -13.33 71.29
N ALA A 344 11.84 -14.04 71.56
CA ALA A 344 11.15 -14.87 70.57
C ALA A 344 10.42 -14.03 69.50
N LEU A 345 9.82 -12.91 69.87
CA LEU A 345 9.19 -11.95 68.95
C LEU A 345 10.26 -11.31 68.04
N ASP A 346 11.41 -10.95 68.59
CA ASP A 346 12.57 -10.44 67.86
C ASP A 346 13.13 -11.48 66.88
N LYS A 347 13.30 -12.74 67.33
CA LYS A 347 13.76 -13.84 66.46
C LYS A 347 12.78 -14.09 65.31
N THR A 348 11.47 -14.09 65.58
CA THR A 348 10.44 -14.26 64.53
C THR A 348 10.32 -13.05 63.62
N GLY A 349 10.48 -11.83 64.15
CA GLY A 349 10.54 -10.59 63.37
C GLY A 349 11.74 -10.55 62.40
N ARG A 350 12.93 -10.94 62.86
CA ARG A 350 14.13 -11.09 62.02
C ARG A 350 13.91 -12.13 60.92
N ALA A 351 13.42 -13.32 61.26
CA ALA A 351 13.11 -14.37 60.29
C ALA A 351 12.04 -13.94 59.26
N LEU A 352 11.04 -13.16 59.67
CA LEU A 352 10.02 -12.59 58.78
C LEU A 352 10.62 -11.51 57.86
N SER A 353 11.57 -10.70 58.35
CA SER A 353 12.31 -9.74 57.53
C SER A 353 13.18 -10.45 56.49
N GLU A 354 13.94 -11.48 56.87
CA GLU A 354 14.72 -12.31 55.96
C GLU A 354 13.85 -12.95 54.87
N LYS A 355 12.69 -13.51 55.25
CA LYS A 355 11.72 -14.08 54.28
C LYS A 355 11.06 -13.02 53.40
N ASN A 356 10.91 -11.78 53.87
CA ASN A 356 10.43 -10.67 53.06
C ASN A 356 11.49 -10.22 52.04
N GLU A 357 12.76 -10.16 52.43
CA GLU A 357 13.87 -9.91 51.49
C GLU A 357 14.02 -11.01 50.45
N GLU A 358 13.93 -12.28 50.85
CA GLU A 358 13.94 -13.41 49.91
C GLU A 358 12.76 -13.32 48.92
N ASN A 359 11.56 -12.95 49.39
CA ASN A 359 10.41 -12.69 48.54
C ASN A 359 10.63 -11.52 47.57
N LYS A 360 11.30 -10.44 47.99
CA LYS A 360 11.67 -9.32 47.10
C LYS A 360 12.65 -9.78 46.01
N ARG A 361 13.71 -10.49 46.37
CA ARG A 361 14.68 -11.06 45.41
C ARG A 361 14.02 -12.01 44.41
N LEU A 362 13.11 -12.87 44.85
CA LEU A 362 12.35 -13.75 43.96
C LEU A 362 11.41 -12.97 43.03
N ARG A 363 10.75 -11.91 43.51
CA ARG A 363 9.92 -11.01 42.66
C ARG A 363 10.75 -10.26 41.63
N GLU A 364 11.94 -9.79 42.00
CA GLU A 364 12.88 -9.16 41.08
C GLU A 364 13.39 -10.14 40.01
N GLN A 365 13.72 -11.38 40.40
CA GLN A 365 14.07 -12.44 39.45
C GLN A 365 12.91 -12.80 38.50
N ILE A 366 11.68 -12.89 39.00
CA ILE A 366 10.48 -13.11 38.18
C ILE A 366 10.33 -11.95 37.17
N ASN A 367 10.41 -10.69 37.63
CA ASN A 367 10.30 -9.52 36.74
C ASN A 367 11.41 -9.49 35.67
N GLN A 368 12.65 -9.84 36.03
CA GLN A 368 13.77 -9.96 35.09
C GLN A 368 13.52 -11.05 34.05
N LEU A 369 13.07 -12.23 34.48
CA LEU A 369 12.76 -13.35 33.57
C LEU A 369 11.56 -13.03 32.67
N THR A 370 10.52 -12.39 33.19
CA THR A 370 9.38 -11.92 32.38
C THR A 370 9.82 -10.89 31.35
N SER A 371 10.67 -9.92 31.73
CA SER A 371 11.23 -8.95 30.76
C SER A 371 12.07 -9.63 29.68
N GLN A 372 12.97 -10.54 30.05
CA GLN A 372 13.75 -11.33 29.08
C GLN A 372 12.86 -12.17 28.16
N LEU A 373 11.78 -12.76 28.69
CA LEU A 373 10.83 -13.54 27.91
C LEU A 373 10.09 -12.66 26.90
N THR A 374 9.59 -11.49 27.30
CA THR A 374 8.93 -10.56 26.36
C THR A 374 9.88 -10.06 25.26
N ILE A 375 11.15 -9.79 25.58
CA ILE A 375 12.16 -9.43 24.57
C ILE A 375 12.35 -10.59 23.60
N ARG A 376 12.53 -11.82 24.10
CA ARG A 376 12.69 -13.02 23.27
C ARG A 376 11.48 -13.34 22.40
N GLU A 377 10.27 -13.08 22.89
CA GLU A 377 9.04 -13.18 22.08
C GLU A 377 9.03 -12.16 20.94
N THR A 378 9.44 -10.92 21.18
CA THR A 378 9.56 -9.91 20.11
C THR A 378 10.67 -10.22 19.10
N GLU A 379 11.83 -10.69 19.57
CA GLU A 379 12.94 -11.15 18.71
C GLU A 379 12.50 -12.33 17.83
N LEU A 380 11.80 -13.33 18.40
CA LEU A 380 11.25 -14.45 17.65
C LEU A 380 10.20 -14.00 16.64
N SER A 381 9.30 -13.08 17.03
CA SER A 381 8.27 -12.54 16.13
C SER A 381 8.91 -11.85 14.92
N ALA A 382 9.89 -10.96 15.13
CA ALA A 382 10.63 -10.30 14.06
C ALA A 382 11.34 -11.29 13.14
N VAL A 383 12.07 -12.28 13.69
CA VAL A 383 12.74 -13.32 12.89
C VAL A 383 11.74 -14.19 12.11
N THR A 384 10.54 -14.46 12.65
CA THR A 384 9.50 -15.17 11.89
C THR A 384 8.92 -14.32 10.75
N GLU A 385 8.78 -13.02 10.95
CA GLU A 385 8.32 -12.09 9.92
C GLU A 385 9.36 -11.94 8.80
N GLU A 386 10.65 -11.77 9.14
CA GLU A 386 11.75 -11.75 8.18
C GLU A 386 11.82 -13.05 7.35
N ARG A 387 11.71 -14.22 8.01
CA ARG A 387 11.62 -15.52 7.35
C ARG A 387 10.45 -15.57 6.36
N ASP A 388 9.28 -15.09 6.76
CA ASP A 388 8.08 -15.14 5.93
C ASP A 388 8.07 -14.11 4.80
N ASN A 389 8.75 -12.97 4.99
CA ASN A 389 9.10 -12.03 3.92
C ASN A 389 10.02 -12.69 2.89
N VAL A 390 11.19 -13.21 3.31
CA VAL A 390 12.14 -13.89 2.42
C VAL A 390 11.51 -15.09 1.72
N ARG A 391 10.59 -15.83 2.38
CA ARG A 391 9.85 -16.93 1.78
C ARG A 391 8.87 -16.45 0.71
N ARG A 392 8.17 -15.31 0.93
CA ARG A 392 7.33 -14.67 -0.08
C ARG A 392 8.17 -14.21 -1.26
N ASP A 393 9.22 -13.43 -1.03
CA ASP A 393 10.11 -12.92 -2.08
C ASP A 393 10.72 -14.04 -2.94
N MET A 394 11.14 -15.15 -2.32
CA MET A 394 11.63 -16.32 -3.04
C MET A 394 10.54 -16.99 -3.89
N SER A 395 9.31 -17.08 -3.37
CA SER A 395 8.17 -17.64 -4.10
C SER A 395 7.72 -16.74 -5.26
N GLU A 396 7.68 -15.42 -5.07
CA GLU A 396 7.37 -14.44 -6.11
C GLU A 396 8.47 -14.37 -7.17
N SER A 397 9.75 -14.48 -6.77
CA SER A 397 10.87 -14.60 -7.72
C SER A 397 10.79 -15.88 -8.56
N HIS A 398 10.33 -17.00 -7.99
CA HIS A 398 10.13 -18.23 -8.75
C HIS A 398 8.93 -18.13 -9.69
N LEU A 399 7.80 -17.61 -9.21
CA LEU A 399 6.61 -17.32 -10.03
C LEU A 399 6.94 -16.39 -11.20
N ALA A 400 7.70 -15.31 -10.97
CA ALA A 400 8.14 -14.39 -12.01
C ALA A 400 9.03 -15.09 -13.06
N LYS A 401 9.92 -16.00 -12.65
CA LYS A 401 10.72 -16.82 -13.58
C LYS A 401 9.86 -17.81 -14.36
N ASP A 402 8.93 -18.49 -13.70
CA ASP A 402 8.04 -19.47 -14.33
C ASP A 402 7.07 -18.79 -15.32
N GLU A 403 6.60 -17.59 -15.01
CA GLU A 403 5.86 -16.76 -15.98
C GLU A 403 6.69 -16.31 -17.18
N ILE A 404 7.96 -15.93 -16.96
CA ILE A 404 8.88 -15.58 -18.06
C ILE A 404 9.12 -16.80 -18.95
N VAL A 405 9.34 -17.99 -18.36
CA VAL A 405 9.49 -19.25 -19.11
C VAL A 405 8.21 -19.58 -19.88
N LYS A 406 7.03 -19.44 -19.27
CA LYS A 406 5.74 -19.68 -19.92
C LYS A 406 5.52 -18.72 -21.10
N ARG A 407 5.76 -17.41 -20.91
CA ARG A 407 5.72 -16.42 -22.00
C ARG A 407 6.72 -16.74 -23.12
N ALA A 408 7.92 -17.23 -22.79
CA ALA A 408 8.90 -17.65 -23.78
C ALA A 408 8.45 -18.89 -24.58
N TRP A 409 7.77 -19.85 -23.95
CA TRP A 409 7.16 -20.99 -24.63
C TRP A 409 6.02 -20.56 -25.56
N GLU A 410 5.12 -19.69 -25.09
CA GLU A 410 4.02 -19.15 -25.90
C GLU A 410 4.55 -18.38 -27.12
N LEU A 411 5.60 -17.56 -26.96
CA LEU A 411 6.26 -16.87 -28.07
C LEU A 411 6.92 -17.83 -29.06
N ARG A 412 7.61 -18.88 -28.58
CA ARG A 412 8.17 -19.96 -29.41
C ARG A 412 7.07 -20.65 -30.22
N ASP A 413 5.98 -21.03 -29.58
CA ASP A 413 4.92 -21.82 -30.21
C ASP A 413 4.14 -20.98 -31.23
N GLN A 414 3.90 -19.68 -30.95
CA GLN A 414 3.42 -18.74 -31.96
C GLN A 414 4.39 -18.57 -33.15
N ALA A 415 5.71 -18.52 -32.90
CA ALA A 415 6.70 -18.42 -33.97
C ALA A 415 6.73 -19.69 -34.83
N VAL A 416 6.59 -20.88 -34.23
CA VAL A 416 6.45 -22.17 -34.93
C VAL A 416 5.16 -22.21 -35.75
N GLN A 417 4.03 -21.76 -35.21
CA GLN A 417 2.77 -21.67 -35.98
C GLN A 417 2.89 -20.72 -37.18
N ARG A 418 3.51 -19.54 -37.01
CA ARG A 418 3.78 -18.60 -38.12
C ARG A 418 4.69 -19.22 -39.18
N LYS A 419 5.75 -19.93 -38.76
CA LYS A 419 6.64 -20.67 -39.66
C LYS A 419 5.88 -21.73 -40.46
N ASN A 420 5.14 -22.61 -39.79
CA ASN A 420 4.38 -23.69 -40.43
C ASN A 420 3.35 -23.14 -41.43
N LYS A 421 2.69 -22.01 -41.10
CA LYS A 421 1.77 -21.32 -42.01
C LYS A 421 2.49 -20.82 -43.27
N ALA A 422 3.65 -20.17 -43.13
CA ALA A 422 4.46 -19.72 -44.27
C ALA A 422 4.97 -20.90 -45.12
N GLU A 423 5.36 -22.02 -44.49
CA GLU A 423 5.76 -23.24 -45.22
C GLU A 423 4.59 -23.85 -46.02
N LEU A 424 3.37 -23.82 -45.49
CA LEU A 424 2.16 -24.23 -46.23
C LEU A 424 1.83 -23.28 -47.39
N GLU A 425 1.99 -21.97 -47.23
CA GLU A 425 1.79 -20.98 -48.30
C GLU A 425 2.85 -21.12 -49.41
N VAL A 426 4.10 -21.43 -49.05
CA VAL A 426 5.17 -21.77 -50.02
C VAL A 426 4.88 -23.09 -50.74
N ALA A 427 4.35 -24.10 -50.05
CA ALA A 427 3.93 -25.35 -50.69
C ALA A 427 2.75 -25.13 -51.65
N HIS A 428 1.77 -24.30 -51.28
CA HIS A 428 0.62 -23.96 -52.12
C HIS A 428 1.05 -23.24 -53.41
N THR A 429 1.82 -22.16 -53.29
CA THR A 429 2.33 -21.39 -54.44
C THR A 429 3.22 -22.23 -55.35
N ARG A 430 3.97 -23.20 -54.81
CA ARG A 430 4.71 -24.19 -55.60
C ARG A 430 3.80 -25.13 -56.40
N ILE A 431 2.68 -25.59 -55.81
CA ILE A 431 1.69 -26.41 -56.51
C ILE A 431 1.02 -25.61 -57.64
N GLU A 432 0.60 -24.38 -57.36
CA GLU A 432 0.01 -23.46 -58.37
C GLU A 432 0.97 -23.23 -59.54
N MET A 433 2.26 -22.99 -59.26
CA MET A 433 3.30 -22.84 -60.28
C MET A 433 3.45 -24.12 -61.13
N MET A 434 3.42 -25.30 -60.51
CA MET A 434 3.50 -26.57 -61.23
C MET A 434 2.27 -26.83 -62.10
N GLN A 435 1.07 -26.47 -61.63
CA GLN A 435 -0.18 -26.55 -62.39
C GLN A 435 -0.18 -25.59 -63.59
N ALA A 436 0.21 -24.33 -63.39
CA ALA A 436 0.34 -23.35 -64.47
C ALA A 436 1.37 -23.77 -65.52
N ASN A 437 2.48 -24.38 -65.10
CA ASN A 437 3.47 -24.93 -66.03
C ASN A 437 2.93 -26.14 -66.82
N SER A 438 2.13 -27.02 -66.20
CA SER A 438 1.45 -28.12 -66.92
C SER A 438 0.50 -27.57 -67.99
N GLN A 439 -0.36 -26.61 -67.62
CA GLN A 439 -1.29 -25.96 -68.55
C GLN A 439 -0.56 -25.26 -69.71
N LEU A 440 0.59 -24.62 -69.43
CA LEU A 440 1.43 -24.01 -70.46
C LEU A 440 2.01 -25.06 -71.42
N ILE A 441 2.51 -26.19 -70.90
CA ILE A 441 3.03 -27.30 -71.71
C ILE A 441 1.92 -27.88 -72.59
N GLU A 442 0.72 -28.12 -72.04
CA GLU A 442 -0.46 -28.59 -72.78
C GLU A 442 -0.87 -27.60 -73.90
N ALA A 443 -0.91 -26.29 -73.60
CA ALA A 443 -1.21 -25.26 -74.59
C ALA A 443 -0.15 -25.17 -75.71
N VAL A 444 1.14 -25.33 -75.37
CA VAL A 444 2.24 -25.40 -76.35
C VAL A 444 2.10 -26.66 -77.22
N GLN A 445 1.79 -27.81 -76.65
CA GLN A 445 1.55 -29.05 -77.40
C GLN A 445 0.36 -28.92 -78.36
N GLN A 446 -0.77 -28.35 -77.90
CA GLN A 446 -1.93 -28.07 -78.75
C GLN A 446 -1.58 -27.11 -79.90
N LYS A 447 -0.82 -26.04 -79.62
CA LYS A 447 -0.35 -25.11 -80.66
C LYS A 447 0.56 -25.79 -81.69
N ILE A 448 1.46 -26.67 -81.27
CA ILE A 448 2.33 -27.45 -82.17
C ILE A 448 1.48 -28.37 -83.05
N ALA A 449 0.52 -29.09 -82.48
CA ALA A 449 -0.38 -29.97 -83.23
C ALA A 449 -1.21 -29.21 -84.27
N LEU A 450 -1.72 -28.01 -83.93
CA LEU A 450 -2.42 -27.14 -84.87
C LEU A 450 -1.49 -26.59 -85.98
N SER A 451 -0.23 -26.28 -85.67
CA SER A 451 0.78 -25.88 -86.68
C SER A 451 1.03 -27.02 -87.67
N GLN A 452 1.24 -28.24 -87.17
CA GLN A 452 1.45 -29.43 -88.00
C GLN A 452 0.23 -29.73 -88.89
N GLN A 453 -0.99 -29.55 -88.36
CA GLN A 453 -2.20 -29.65 -89.18
C GLN A 453 -2.24 -28.58 -90.27
N LEU A 454 -1.92 -27.31 -89.96
CA LEU A 454 -1.88 -26.24 -90.97
C LEU A 454 -0.82 -26.50 -92.04
N GLU A 455 0.35 -27.01 -91.67
CA GLU A 455 1.41 -27.43 -92.60
C GLU A 455 0.93 -28.57 -93.52
N GLN A 456 0.23 -29.56 -92.99
CA GLN A 456 -0.39 -30.63 -93.80
C GLN A 456 -1.44 -30.06 -94.77
N TRP A 457 -2.35 -29.21 -94.30
CA TRP A 457 -3.36 -28.57 -95.16
C TRP A 457 -2.73 -27.67 -96.24
N GLN A 458 -1.59 -27.03 -95.98
CA GLN A 458 -0.83 -26.29 -96.98
C GLN A 458 -0.26 -27.22 -98.05
N VAL A 459 0.32 -28.35 -97.65
CA VAL A 459 0.83 -29.38 -98.59
C VAL A 459 -0.31 -29.95 -99.45
N ASP A 460 -1.44 -30.30 -98.85
CA ASP A 460 -2.60 -30.86 -99.57
C ASP A 460 -3.18 -29.85 -100.57
N MET A 461 -3.30 -28.57 -100.17
CA MET A 461 -3.71 -27.48 -101.07
C MET A 461 -2.72 -27.24 -102.21
N GLN A 462 -1.42 -27.32 -101.94
CA GLN A 462 -0.38 -27.20 -102.97
C GLN A 462 -0.48 -28.35 -103.99
N GLN A 463 -0.68 -29.59 -103.53
CA GLN A 463 -0.91 -30.74 -104.39
C GLN A 463 -2.16 -30.57 -105.27
N LEU A 464 -3.28 -30.11 -104.70
CA LEU A 464 -4.50 -29.82 -105.47
C LEU A 464 -4.29 -28.72 -106.53
N LEU A 465 -3.48 -27.70 -106.25
CA LEU A 465 -3.13 -26.66 -107.22
C LEU A 465 -2.22 -27.20 -108.33
N ASP A 466 -1.22 -28.00 -107.99
CA ASP A 466 -0.32 -28.64 -108.95
C ASP A 466 -1.07 -29.65 -109.85
N GLU A 467 -2.05 -30.37 -109.30
CA GLU A 467 -2.90 -31.31 -110.03
C GLU A 467 -3.94 -30.60 -110.91
N GLN A 468 -4.49 -29.46 -110.47
CA GLN A 468 -5.26 -28.54 -111.32
C GLN A 468 -4.41 -27.93 -112.45
N MET A 469 -3.13 -27.60 -112.20
CA MET A 469 -2.23 -27.14 -113.26
C MET A 469 -1.93 -28.25 -114.25
N ARG A 470 -1.58 -29.46 -113.80
CA ARG A 470 -1.35 -30.63 -114.68
C ARG A 470 -2.57 -30.97 -115.53
N THR A 471 -3.77 -30.99 -114.94
CA THR A 471 -4.99 -31.25 -115.71
C THR A 471 -5.32 -30.12 -116.69
N LYS A 472 -5.05 -28.85 -116.36
CA LYS A 472 -5.19 -27.75 -117.33
C LYS A 472 -4.17 -27.82 -118.47
N LEU A 473 -2.91 -28.11 -118.17
CA LEU A 473 -1.86 -28.30 -119.18
C LEU A 473 -2.19 -29.49 -120.08
N SER A 474 -2.59 -30.64 -119.54
CA SER A 474 -3.02 -31.80 -120.32
C SER A 474 -4.28 -31.54 -121.17
N ASN A 475 -5.24 -30.76 -120.66
CA ASN A 475 -6.41 -30.29 -121.43
C ASN A 475 -6.06 -29.22 -122.49
N GLN A 476 -4.88 -28.59 -122.42
CA GLN A 476 -4.33 -27.75 -123.49
C GLN A 476 -3.52 -28.60 -124.48
N GLU A 477 -2.69 -29.53 -124.03
CA GLU A 477 -1.90 -30.42 -124.90
C GLU A 477 -2.76 -31.37 -125.75
N THR A 478 -3.98 -31.69 -125.29
CA THR A 478 -5.00 -32.41 -126.08
C THR A 478 -5.77 -31.52 -127.08
N ARG A 479 -5.44 -30.22 -127.16
CA ARG A 479 -6.05 -29.24 -128.07
C ARG A 479 -5.00 -28.38 -128.78
N ASP A 480 -4.56 -28.80 -129.96
CA ASP A 480 -3.96 -27.88 -130.94
C ASP A 480 -4.02 -28.47 -132.36
N PRO A 481 -3.92 -27.65 -133.45
CA PRO A 481 -3.44 -26.26 -133.44
C PRO A 481 -4.33 -25.17 -134.09
N ILE A 482 -4.45 -24.02 -133.38
CA ILE A 482 -4.22 -22.61 -133.87
C ILE A 482 -5.21 -22.01 -134.94
N PRO A 483 -5.50 -20.67 -135.08
CA PRO A 483 -4.90 -19.45 -134.46
C PRO A 483 -5.83 -18.36 -133.81
N VAL A 484 -5.29 -17.68 -132.79
CA VAL A 484 -5.14 -16.19 -132.59
C VAL A 484 -6.35 -15.24 -132.32
N LEU A 485 -6.36 -14.72 -131.07
CA LEU A 485 -6.68 -13.37 -130.53
C LEU A 485 -7.99 -12.59 -130.91
N SER A 486 -8.77 -12.25 -129.88
CA SER A 486 -8.91 -10.85 -129.39
C SER A 486 -9.61 -10.79 -128.01
N GLU A 487 -9.33 -9.75 -127.22
CA GLU A 487 -9.65 -9.65 -125.80
C GLU A 487 -11.08 -9.14 -125.50
N THR A 488 -11.72 -9.67 -124.44
CA THR A 488 -12.81 -8.97 -123.72
C THR A 488 -12.74 -9.23 -122.21
N ILE A 489 -12.58 -8.17 -121.42
CA ILE A 489 -12.54 -8.21 -119.94
C ILE A 489 -13.92 -7.85 -119.36
N PRO A 490 -14.49 -8.65 -118.45
CA PRO A 490 -15.62 -8.23 -117.62
C PRO A 490 -15.26 -8.06 -116.13
N ASN A 491 -15.10 -6.80 -115.72
CA ASN A 491 -15.40 -6.20 -114.40
C ASN A 491 -15.11 -6.99 -113.09
N THR A 492 -14.00 -6.63 -112.45
CA THR A 492 -13.55 -7.04 -111.09
C THR A 492 -14.39 -6.49 -109.91
N SER A 493 -15.61 -6.00 -110.13
CA SER A 493 -16.35 -5.17 -109.14
C SER A 493 -17.13 -5.95 -108.07
N GLN A 494 -17.36 -7.25 -108.25
CA GLN A 494 -18.07 -8.07 -107.24
C GLN A 494 -17.16 -8.66 -106.16
N PHE A 495 -15.89 -8.95 -106.47
CA PHE A 495 -15.01 -9.68 -105.55
C PHE A 495 -14.57 -8.80 -104.37
N GLU A 496 -14.24 -7.53 -104.61
CA GLU A 496 -13.89 -6.58 -103.56
C GLU A 496 -15.03 -6.32 -102.57
N ARG A 497 -16.28 -6.28 -103.05
CA ARG A 497 -17.47 -6.12 -102.18
C ARG A 497 -17.66 -7.31 -101.22
N LYS A 498 -17.27 -8.52 -101.61
CA LYS A 498 -17.26 -9.69 -100.71
C LYS A 498 -16.08 -9.62 -99.74
N ARG A 499 -14.88 -9.26 -100.21
CA ARG A 499 -13.68 -9.11 -99.37
C ARG A 499 -13.89 -8.08 -98.26
N ASN A 500 -14.45 -6.91 -98.58
CA ASN A 500 -14.66 -5.83 -97.60
C ASN A 500 -15.74 -6.17 -96.56
N LYS A 501 -16.71 -7.03 -96.87
CA LYS A 501 -17.66 -7.56 -95.87
C LYS A 501 -17.01 -8.56 -94.91
N LEU A 502 -16.06 -9.38 -95.38
CA LEU A 502 -15.34 -10.33 -94.52
C LEU A 502 -14.45 -9.60 -93.49
N PHE A 503 -13.74 -8.55 -93.92
CA PHE A 503 -12.91 -7.73 -93.02
C PHE A 503 -13.72 -6.89 -92.02
N ALA A 504 -14.96 -6.51 -92.35
CA ALA A 504 -15.85 -5.84 -91.40
C ALA A 504 -16.29 -6.75 -90.25
N LEU A 505 -16.51 -8.05 -90.50
CA LEU A 505 -16.88 -9.02 -89.46
C LEU A 505 -15.75 -9.27 -88.46
N PHE A 506 -14.50 -9.35 -88.93
CA PHE A 506 -13.34 -9.54 -88.05
C PHE A 506 -13.03 -8.34 -87.14
N ARG A 507 -13.47 -7.13 -87.49
CA ARG A 507 -13.22 -5.92 -86.67
C ARG A 507 -14.17 -5.79 -85.47
N ASN A 508 -15.31 -6.48 -85.49
CA ASN A 508 -16.30 -6.46 -84.39
C ASN A 508 -16.05 -7.53 -83.31
N PHE A 509 -15.02 -8.37 -83.44
CA PHE A 509 -14.72 -9.47 -82.51
C PHE A 509 -13.59 -9.15 -81.51
N ASN A 510 -13.12 -7.89 -81.48
CA ASN A 510 -11.90 -7.48 -80.77
C ASN A 510 -12.05 -6.13 -80.06
N SER A 511 -13.23 -5.90 -79.45
CA SER A 511 -13.53 -4.75 -78.59
C SER A 511 -14.28 -5.20 -77.33
#